data_AF-A0A5K0XK05-F1
#
_entry.id   AF-A0A5K0XK05-F1
#
_cell.length_a   1.000
_cell.length_b   1.000
_cell.length_c   1.000
_cell.angle_alpha   90.00
_cell.angle_beta   90.00
_cell.angle_gamma   90.00
#
_symmetry.space_group_name_H-M   'P 1'
#
loop_
_entity.id
_entity.type
_entity.pdbx_description
1 polymer ?
#
loop_
_entity_poly.entity_id
_entity_poly.type
_entity_poly.pdbx_seq_one_letter_code
_entity_poly.pdbx_strand_id
1 'polypeptide(L)' 'ILLKGNGEDLDASGSPMPTLVYLSREKRPGVHHHYKAGALNAL' A
#
# COMPACT_ATOMS: atom_id res chain seq x y z
N ILE A 1 5.03 10.81 -11.72
CA ILE A 1 5.26 11.55 -10.45
C ILE A 1 5.12 10.51 -9.34
N LEU A 2 6.21 10.22 -8.62
CA LEU A 2 6.17 9.34 -7.45
C LEU A 2 5.87 10.23 -6.23
N LEU A 3 4.83 9.89 -5.48
CA LEU A 3 4.51 10.57 -4.22
C LEU A 3 5.62 10.29 -3.22
N LYS A 4 6.13 11.32 -2.55
CA LYS A 4 7.20 11.21 -1.55
C LYS A 4 6.71 10.59 -0.25
N GLY A 5 5.39 10.60 0.01
CA GLY A 5 4.78 9.93 1.16
C GLY A 5 5.12 10.55 2.52
N ASN A 6 5.78 11.70 2.53
CA ASN A 6 6.16 12.48 3.72
C ASN A 6 5.13 13.58 4.08
N GLY A 7 3.94 13.56 3.45
CA GLY A 7 2.86 14.51 3.71
C GLY A 7 3.03 15.88 3.03
N GLU A 8 4.06 16.05 2.19
CA GLU A 8 4.31 17.31 1.46
C GLU A 8 3.62 17.36 0.10
N ASP A 9 3.18 16.21 -0.42
CA ASP A 9 2.47 16.17 -1.70
C ASP A 9 1.08 16.81 -1.54
N LEU A 10 0.75 17.76 -2.42
CA LEU A 10 -0.55 18.43 -2.44
C LEU A 10 -1.36 17.94 -3.63
N ASP A 11 -2.67 17.81 -3.45
CA ASP A 11 -3.59 17.56 -4.55
C ASP A 11 -3.80 18.82 -5.41
N ALA A 12 -4.59 18.70 -6.48
CA ALA A 12 -4.88 19.82 -7.37
C ALA A 12 -5.63 21.00 -6.70
N SER A 13 -6.20 20.80 -5.51
CA SER A 13 -6.85 21.83 -4.71
C SER A 13 -5.91 22.47 -3.68
N GLY A 14 -4.67 22.00 -3.57
CA GLY A 14 -3.70 22.43 -2.57
C GLY A 14 -3.86 21.77 -1.20
N SER A 15 -4.67 20.69 -1.11
CA SER A 15 -4.85 19.94 0.13
C SER A 15 -3.77 18.86 0.27
N PRO A 16 -3.25 18.60 1.48
CA PRO A 16 -2.24 17.57 1.70
C PRO A 16 -2.77 16.18 1.34
N MET A 17 -1.98 15.45 0.55
CA MET A 17 -2.34 14.11 0.11
C MET A 17 -2.13 13.09 1.23
N PRO A 18 -3.03 12.10 1.37
CA PRO A 18 -2.84 11.01 2.31
C PRO A 18 -1.64 10.13 1.90
N THR A 19 -0.94 9.59 2.90
CA THR A 19 0.19 8.67 2.66
C THR A 19 -0.32 7.37 2.03
N LEU A 20 0.19 7.06 0.83
CA LEU A 20 -0.03 5.77 0.18
C LEU A 20 1.07 4.78 0.57
N VAL A 21 0.71 3.71 1.29
CA VAL A 21 1.64 2.66 1.68
C VAL A 21 1.47 1.46 0.75
N TYR A 22 2.53 1.10 0.03
CA TYR A 22 2.57 -0.13 -0.77
C TYR A 22 3.12 -1.28 0.07
N LEU A 23 2.31 -2.33 0.26
CA LEU A 23 2.68 -3.53 1.02
C LEU A 23 2.54 -4.77 0.14
N SER A 24 3.59 -5.59 0.15
CA SER A 24 3.58 -6.92 -0.47
C SER A 24 3.98 -7.96 0.57
N ARG A 25 3.27 -9.08 0.61
CA ARG A 25 3.61 -10.21 1.48
C ARG A 25 4.50 -11.22 0.78
N GLU A 26 5.29 -11.93 1.56
CA GLU A 26 6.01 -13.11 1.09
C GLU A 26 5.02 -14.21 0.65
N LYS A 27 5.33 -14.86 -0.48
CA LYS A 27 4.66 -16.08 -0.94
C LYS A 27 5.70 -17.17 -1.09
N ARG A 28 5.45 -18.32 -0.45
CA ARG A 28 6.30 -19.51 -0.55
C ARG A 28 5.62 -20.58 -1.42
N PRO A 29 6.36 -21.28 -2.30
CA PRO A 29 5.83 -22.44 -3.02
C PRO A 29 5.27 -23.48 -2.05
N GLY A 30 4.13 -24.09 -2.39
CA GLY A 30 3.47 -25.10 -1.54
C GLY A 30 2.72 -24.57 -0.32
N VAL A 31 2.86 -23.28 0.02
CA VAL A 31 2.09 -22.65 1.12
C VAL A 31 0.87 -21.95 0.55
N HIS A 32 -0.31 -22.40 0.96
CA HIS A 32 -1.55 -21.73 0.60
C HIS A 32 -1.60 -20.35 1.24
N HIS A 33 -1.82 -19.32 0.44
CA HIS A 33 -1.70 -17.93 0.87
C HIS A 33 -3.04 -17.19 0.92
N HIS A 34 -4.17 -17.89 0.85
CA HIS A 34 -5.52 -17.32 1.01
C HIS A 34 -5.83 -16.11 0.11
N TYR A 35 -5.11 -15.94 -1.01
CA TYR A 35 -5.30 -14.89 -2.03
C TYR A 35 -5.73 -13.53 -1.45
N LYS A 36 -6.97 -13.10 -1.72
CA LYS A 36 -7.55 -11.83 -1.27
C LYS A 36 -7.68 -11.76 0.26
N ALA A 37 -8.24 -12.79 0.89
CA ALA A 37 -8.41 -12.83 2.34
C ALA A 37 -7.05 -12.78 3.07
N GLY A 38 -6.07 -13.52 2.56
CA GLY A 38 -4.72 -13.49 3.10
C GLY A 38 -3.93 -12.22 2.79
N ALA A 39 -4.30 -11.45 1.76
CA ALA A 39 -3.71 -10.14 1.51
C ALA A 39 -4.28 -9.09 2.47
N LEU A 40 -5.59 -9.12 2.71
CA LEU A 40 -6.27 -8.16 3.59
C LEU A 40 -5.96 -8.40 5.08
N ASN A 41 -5.83 -9.65 5.52
CA ASN A 41 -5.56 -10.00 6.91
C ASN A 41 -4.08 -9.83 7.33
N ALA A 42 -3.19 -9.50 6.39
CA ALA A 42 -1.77 -9.29 6.67
C ALA A 42 -1.46 -7.84 7.07
N LEU A 43 -2.46 -6.95 7.02
CA LEU A 43 -2.41 -5.57 7.48
C LEU A 43 -2.76 -5.47 8.97
#